data_AF-A0A0C2GM89-F1
#
_entry.id   AF-A0A0C2GM89-F1
#
_cell.length_a   1.000
_cell.length_b   1.000
_cell.length_c   1.000
_cell.angle_alpha   90.00
_cell.angle_beta   90.00
_cell.angle_gamma   90.00
#
_symmetry.space_group_name_H-M   'P 1'
#
loop_
_entity.id
_entity.type
_entity.pdbx_description
1 polymer ?
#
loop_
_entity_poly.entity_id
_entity_poly.type
_entity_poly.pdbx_seq_one_letter_code
_entity_poly.pdbx_strand_id
1 'polypeptide(L)'
;MEHCYSFNEQPMKWVDAAKFCEDNGKVLALTETDDDQTFYAGYIQGMLSATKAWKPGVTGVWTSVRSLPNGSEPAWVAFPGSYVVDRQCWQPGEPNIYPSYDEVCVSLQQETMYRNWMSQSCDALNYVVCKRKAVDQEVCVSLQQETMYRNWMSQSCDALNYVVCKRKAVDQAASQKRLAQCICPEGYGGLRCEQRTGDELAQNISCTTVPFEFACRNGGTIHVEYASYGAVEGYACSRNMLSVKQTCSNPNSLKTITNKCEGLTYCSIPKLTDVFPETPCPVLDELYLHYRFTCSEAASQKRLAQCICPEGYGGLRCEQRTGDELSQNISCATVPFEFACRNGGTIHVEYASYGAVEGYACSRNMLSVKQTCSNPNSLKTITNKCEGLTYCSIPKLTDVFPETPCPVLDELYLHYRFTCSQGMEMIRSWS
;
A
#
# COMPACT_ATOMS: atom_id res chain seq x y z
N MET A 1 5.34 -19.12 -8.80
CA MET A 1 4.46 -20.30 -8.90
C MET A 1 4.76 -20.95 -10.23
N GLU A 2 5.34 -22.15 -10.23
CA GLU A 2 5.85 -22.79 -11.46
C GLU A 2 4.79 -23.59 -12.24
N HIS A 3 3.56 -23.73 -11.71
CA HIS A 3 2.53 -24.60 -12.28
C HIS A 3 1.14 -23.95 -12.27
N CYS A 4 0.34 -24.22 -13.31
CA CYS A 4 -1.08 -23.86 -13.41
C CYS A 4 -1.96 -25.08 -13.15
N TYR A 5 -3.09 -24.89 -12.46
CA TYR A 5 -4.02 -25.95 -12.08
C TYR A 5 -5.41 -25.76 -12.70
N SER A 6 -6.08 -26.86 -13.02
CA SER A 6 -7.49 -26.86 -13.44
C SER A 6 -8.25 -28.00 -12.80
N PHE A 7 -9.45 -27.72 -12.30
CA PHE A 7 -10.34 -28.70 -11.66
C PHE A 7 -11.43 -29.14 -12.63
N ASN A 8 -11.69 -30.45 -12.68
CA ASN A 8 -12.80 -31.03 -13.42
C ASN A 8 -13.82 -31.63 -12.44
N GLU A 9 -15.06 -31.17 -12.56
CA GLU A 9 -16.19 -31.56 -11.71
C GLU A 9 -16.82 -32.91 -12.06
N GLN A 10 -16.49 -33.49 -13.22
CA GLN A 10 -16.97 -34.80 -13.61
C GLN A 10 -16.08 -35.90 -13.02
N PRO A 11 -16.58 -36.74 -12.08
CA PRO A 11 -15.78 -37.80 -11.50
C PRO A 11 -15.51 -38.89 -12.54
N MET A 12 -14.30 -39.42 -12.52
CA MET A 12 -13.87 -40.47 -13.44
C MET A 12 -12.85 -41.40 -12.77
N LYS A 13 -12.56 -42.53 -13.42
CA LYS A 13 -11.54 -43.48 -12.97
C LYS A 13 -10.15 -42.87 -13.11
N TRP A 14 -9.16 -43.41 -12.41
CA TRP A 14 -7.81 -42.86 -12.41
C TRP A 14 -7.19 -42.81 -13.80
N VAL A 15 -7.37 -43.88 -14.60
CA VAL A 15 -6.83 -43.98 -15.97
C VAL A 15 -7.47 -42.93 -16.88
N ASP A 16 -8.79 -42.76 -16.78
CA ASP A 16 -9.53 -41.76 -17.55
C ASP A 16 -9.11 -40.33 -17.14
N ALA A 17 -8.85 -40.10 -15.84
CA ALA A 17 -8.35 -38.84 -15.32
C ALA A 17 -6.96 -38.49 -15.86
N ALA A 18 -6.04 -39.47 -15.85
CA ALA A 18 -4.70 -39.31 -16.38
C ALA A 18 -4.74 -38.92 -17.86
N LYS A 19 -5.53 -39.67 -18.64
CA LYS A 19 -5.73 -39.41 -20.06
C LYS A 19 -6.39 -38.05 -20.31
N PHE A 20 -7.43 -37.70 -19.55
CA PHE A 20 -8.09 -36.41 -19.66
C PHE A 20 -7.12 -35.24 -19.49
N CYS A 21 -6.21 -35.30 -18.51
CA CYS A 21 -5.20 -34.27 -18.34
C CYS A 21 -4.22 -34.23 -19.52
N GLU A 22 -3.72 -35.38 -19.98
CA GLU A 22 -2.79 -35.46 -21.12
C GLU A 22 -3.39 -34.94 -22.43
N ASP A 23 -4.63 -35.33 -22.75
CA ASP A 23 -5.37 -34.89 -23.94
C ASP A 23 -5.55 -33.35 -23.96
N ASN A 24 -5.46 -32.70 -22.79
CA ASN A 24 -5.51 -31.25 -22.61
C ASN A 24 -4.12 -30.59 -22.48
N GLY A 25 -3.03 -31.32 -22.76
CA GLY A 25 -1.65 -30.81 -22.63
C GLY A 25 -1.24 -30.52 -21.18
N LYS A 26 -1.80 -31.27 -20.22
CA LYS A 26 -1.55 -31.16 -18.79
C LYS A 26 -1.19 -32.54 -18.23
N VAL A 27 -0.85 -32.62 -16.94
CA VAL A 27 -0.60 -33.87 -16.22
C VAL A 27 -1.46 -33.91 -14.96
N LEU A 28 -1.71 -35.09 -14.40
CA LEU A 28 -2.39 -35.20 -13.10
C LEU A 28 -1.57 -34.48 -12.02
N ALA A 29 -2.27 -33.90 -11.04
CA ALA A 29 -1.64 -33.24 -9.91
C ALA A 29 -0.81 -34.23 -9.06
N LEU A 30 0.44 -33.85 -8.77
CA LEU A 30 1.30 -34.56 -7.82
C LEU A 30 1.54 -33.66 -6.61
N THR A 31 1.52 -34.25 -5.42
CA THR A 31 1.93 -33.59 -4.18
C THR A 31 3.40 -33.85 -3.94
N GLU A 32 4.25 -32.83 -4.08
CA GLU A 32 5.71 -32.96 -3.98
C GLU A 32 6.24 -32.27 -2.71
N THR A 33 5.51 -31.28 -2.21
CA THR A 33 5.91 -30.43 -1.09
C THR A 33 4.79 -30.27 -0.03
N ASP A 34 5.14 -29.81 1.18
CA ASP A 34 4.16 -29.44 2.21
C ASP A 34 3.26 -28.27 1.76
N ASP A 35 3.81 -27.40 0.91
CA ASP A 35 3.08 -26.30 0.28
C ASP A 35 2.01 -26.83 -0.67
N ASP A 36 2.29 -27.90 -1.43
CA ASP A 36 1.29 -28.57 -2.27
C ASP A 36 0.15 -29.17 -1.45
N GLN A 37 0.45 -29.83 -0.32
CA GLN A 37 -0.58 -30.38 0.57
C GLN A 37 -1.52 -29.29 1.08
N THR A 38 -0.95 -28.16 1.49
CA THR A 38 -1.73 -27.00 1.96
C THR A 38 -2.52 -26.36 0.81
N PHE A 39 -1.91 -26.24 -0.37
CA PHE A 39 -2.55 -25.71 -1.57
C PHE A 39 -3.74 -26.56 -1.99
N TYR A 40 -3.58 -27.88 -2.18
CA TYR A 40 -4.66 -28.75 -2.63
C TYR A 40 -5.85 -28.76 -1.67
N ALA A 41 -5.59 -28.73 -0.36
CA ALA A 41 -6.64 -28.66 0.66
C ALA A 41 -7.55 -27.43 0.50
N GLY A 42 -6.97 -26.25 0.29
CA GLY A 42 -7.74 -25.03 0.02
C GLY A 42 -8.36 -25.01 -1.38
N TYR A 43 -7.56 -25.45 -2.37
CA TYR A 43 -7.93 -25.45 -3.77
C TYR A 43 -9.19 -26.27 -4.05
N ILE A 44 -9.14 -27.55 -3.68
CA ILE A 44 -10.21 -28.52 -3.94
C ILE A 44 -11.49 -28.12 -3.19
N GLN A 45 -11.38 -27.76 -1.91
CA GLN A 45 -12.54 -27.32 -1.13
C GLN A 45 -13.19 -26.07 -1.72
N GLY A 46 -12.38 -25.10 -2.16
CA GLY A 46 -12.87 -23.90 -2.82
C GLY A 46 -13.62 -24.21 -4.12
N MET A 47 -13.05 -25.06 -4.98
CA MET A 47 -13.67 -25.48 -6.24
C MET A 47 -15.00 -26.20 -6.01
N LEU A 48 -15.01 -27.23 -5.16
CA LEU A 48 -16.24 -28.00 -4.86
C LEU A 48 -17.37 -27.13 -4.31
N SER A 49 -17.02 -26.16 -3.47
CA SER A 49 -18.00 -25.23 -2.90
C SER A 49 -18.54 -24.24 -3.94
N ALA A 50 -17.70 -23.82 -4.89
CA ALA A 50 -18.04 -22.84 -5.91
C ALA A 50 -18.88 -23.44 -7.05
N THR A 51 -18.49 -24.62 -7.55
CA THR A 51 -19.19 -25.31 -8.63
C THR A 51 -20.44 -26.05 -8.16
N LYS A 52 -20.59 -26.24 -6.85
CA LYS A 52 -21.61 -27.13 -6.25
C LYS A 52 -21.53 -28.55 -6.83
N ALA A 53 -20.33 -28.99 -7.21
CA ALA A 53 -20.10 -30.27 -7.87
C ALA A 53 -20.26 -31.51 -6.95
N TRP A 54 -20.73 -31.33 -5.70
CA TRP A 54 -20.92 -32.39 -4.73
C TRP A 54 -21.83 -33.50 -5.26
N LYS A 55 -21.24 -34.65 -5.61
CA LYS A 55 -21.95 -35.88 -5.93
C LYS A 55 -21.93 -36.84 -4.74
N PRO A 56 -23.08 -37.46 -4.38
CA PRO A 56 -23.12 -38.47 -3.34
C PRO A 56 -22.15 -39.63 -3.64
N GLY A 57 -21.32 -40.00 -2.67
CA GLY A 57 -20.37 -41.11 -2.79
C GLY A 57 -19.04 -40.77 -3.46
N VAL A 58 -18.81 -39.51 -3.86
CA VAL A 58 -17.52 -39.05 -4.41
C VAL A 58 -16.87 -38.09 -3.43
N THR A 59 -15.87 -38.58 -2.71
CA THR A 59 -15.19 -37.87 -1.61
C THR A 59 -13.75 -37.49 -1.94
N GLY A 60 -13.19 -37.97 -3.05
CA GLY A 60 -11.77 -37.83 -3.32
C GLY A 60 -11.44 -37.12 -4.62
N VAL A 61 -10.15 -36.81 -4.75
CA VAL A 61 -9.51 -36.23 -5.93
C VAL A 61 -8.30 -37.07 -6.29
N TRP A 62 -8.14 -37.40 -7.56
CA TRP A 62 -7.02 -38.20 -8.03
C TRP A 62 -5.69 -37.44 -7.96
N THR A 63 -4.63 -38.13 -7.51
CA THR A 63 -3.24 -37.70 -7.71
C THR A 63 -2.64 -38.45 -8.88
N SER A 64 -1.48 -38.01 -9.38
CA SER A 64 -0.75 -38.69 -10.44
C SER A 64 -0.07 -40.00 -10.02
N VAL A 65 -0.23 -40.44 -8.76
CA VAL A 65 0.49 -41.57 -8.20
C VAL A 65 -0.34 -42.85 -8.31
N ARG A 66 0.32 -43.91 -8.78
CA ARG A 66 -0.21 -45.27 -8.80
C ARG A 66 0.86 -46.24 -8.29
N SER A 67 0.42 -47.41 -7.87
CA SER A 67 1.33 -48.51 -7.56
C SER A 67 1.73 -49.28 -8.81
N LEU A 68 2.94 -49.83 -8.77
CA LEU A 68 3.42 -50.87 -9.67
C LEU A 68 3.92 -52.05 -8.83
N PRO A 69 3.66 -53.30 -9.25
CA PRO A 69 4.18 -54.47 -8.57
C PRO A 69 5.73 -54.49 -8.61
N ASN A 70 6.37 -54.53 -7.44
CA ASN A 70 7.83 -54.57 -7.29
C ASN A 70 8.24 -55.62 -6.23
N GLY A 71 8.01 -56.90 -6.54
CA GLY A 71 8.25 -57.99 -5.60
C GLY A 71 7.16 -58.05 -4.53
N SER A 72 7.54 -58.03 -3.25
CA SER A 72 6.61 -58.10 -2.11
C SER A 72 6.01 -56.75 -1.71
N GLU A 73 6.57 -55.64 -2.17
CA GLU A 73 6.11 -54.30 -1.87
C GLU A 73 5.81 -53.53 -3.16
N PRO A 74 4.78 -52.68 -3.18
CA PRO A 74 4.50 -51.85 -4.34
C PRO A 74 5.54 -50.72 -4.47
N ALA A 75 5.96 -50.44 -5.70
CA ALA A 75 6.61 -49.18 -6.01
C ALA A 75 5.55 -48.13 -6.32
N TRP A 76 5.58 -47.00 -5.60
CA TRP A 76 4.70 -45.86 -5.87
C TRP A 76 5.33 -44.96 -6.90
N VAL A 77 4.70 -44.85 -8.06
CA VAL A 77 5.23 -44.11 -9.21
C VAL A 77 4.26 -43.03 -9.65
N ALA A 78 4.81 -41.91 -10.13
CA ALA A 78 4.03 -40.82 -10.67
C ALA A 78 3.97 -40.85 -12.20
N PHE A 79 2.84 -40.38 -12.73
CA PHE A 79 2.53 -40.32 -14.15
C PHE A 79 2.49 -38.84 -14.64
N PRO A 80 3.00 -38.50 -15.84
CA PRO A 80 3.64 -39.37 -16.84
C PRO A 80 5.11 -39.69 -16.50
N GLY A 81 5.62 -40.81 -17.02
CA GLY A 81 7.03 -41.20 -16.90
C GLY A 81 7.35 -42.30 -15.87
N SER A 82 6.41 -42.64 -14.97
CA SER A 82 6.55 -43.73 -13.98
C SER A 82 7.83 -43.63 -13.14
N TYR A 83 8.18 -42.42 -12.72
CA TYR A 83 9.28 -42.19 -11.77
C TYR A 83 8.83 -42.58 -10.37
N VAL A 84 9.71 -43.27 -9.63
CA VAL A 84 9.48 -43.62 -8.22
C VAL A 84 9.43 -42.33 -7.41
N VAL A 85 8.42 -42.19 -6.56
CA VAL A 85 8.28 -40.98 -5.74
C VAL A 85 9.05 -41.14 -4.45
N ASP A 86 10.07 -40.28 -4.26
CA ASP A 86 10.94 -40.31 -3.08
C ASP A 86 10.22 -39.88 -1.80
N ARG A 87 9.32 -38.90 -1.93
CA ARG A 87 8.54 -38.35 -0.81
C ARG A 87 7.10 -38.83 -0.89
N GLN A 88 6.67 -39.55 0.15
CA GLN A 88 5.33 -40.09 0.23
C GLN A 88 4.53 -39.33 1.30
N CYS A 89 3.40 -38.74 0.91
CA CYS A 89 2.58 -37.88 1.75
C CYS A 89 1.39 -38.63 2.38
N TRP A 90 1.61 -39.86 2.86
CA TRP A 90 0.56 -40.72 3.41
C TRP A 90 -0.15 -40.13 4.63
N GLN A 91 -1.44 -40.40 4.73
CA GLN A 91 -2.16 -40.28 5.99
C GLN A 91 -1.60 -41.31 6.99
N PRO A 92 -1.59 -41.01 8.31
CA PRO A 92 -1.36 -42.03 9.32
C PRO A 92 -2.28 -43.25 9.12
N GLY A 93 -1.66 -44.43 8.97
CA GLY A 93 -2.36 -45.70 8.71
C GLY A 93 -2.48 -46.11 7.24
N GLU A 94 -1.98 -45.29 6.31
CA GLU A 94 -1.90 -45.60 4.87
C GLU A 94 -0.45 -45.94 4.46
N PRO A 95 -0.23 -46.66 3.35
CA PRO A 95 -1.25 -47.28 2.49
C PRO A 95 -1.96 -48.47 3.16
N ASN A 96 -3.20 -48.74 2.76
CA ASN A 96 -3.94 -49.93 3.15
C ASN A 96 -3.27 -51.20 2.58
N ILE A 97 -3.51 -52.33 3.24
CA ILE A 97 -3.01 -53.63 2.79
C ILE A 97 -3.99 -54.21 1.76
N TYR A 98 -3.55 -54.38 0.51
CA TYR A 98 -4.35 -54.96 -0.56
C TYR A 98 -3.91 -56.39 -0.91
N PRO A 99 -4.82 -57.24 -1.42
CA PRO A 99 -4.47 -58.56 -1.95
C PRO A 99 -3.54 -58.49 -3.17
N SER A 100 -3.70 -57.46 -4.00
CA SER A 100 -2.81 -57.11 -5.11
C SER A 100 -2.73 -55.59 -5.23
N TYR A 101 -1.57 -55.09 -5.66
CA TYR A 101 -1.30 -53.68 -5.93
C TYR A 101 -1.33 -53.36 -7.43
N ASP A 102 -1.87 -54.22 -8.29
CA ASP A 102 -1.90 -53.95 -9.74
C ASP A 102 -2.85 -52.80 -10.11
N GLU A 103 -3.87 -52.56 -9.29
CA GLU A 103 -4.92 -51.55 -9.51
C GLU A 103 -5.14 -50.65 -8.28
N VAL A 104 -4.06 -50.32 -7.56
CA VAL A 104 -4.11 -49.40 -6.42
C VAL A 104 -3.53 -48.03 -6.81
N CYS A 105 -4.36 -47.01 -6.69
CA CYS A 105 -4.05 -45.63 -7.01
C CYS A 105 -4.16 -44.75 -5.77
N VAL A 106 -3.60 -43.55 -5.87
CA VAL A 106 -3.53 -42.61 -4.74
C VAL A 106 -4.48 -41.45 -4.96
N SER A 107 -5.17 -41.06 -3.90
CA SER A 107 -6.09 -39.94 -3.89
C SER A 107 -5.93 -39.06 -2.66
N LEU A 108 -6.42 -37.84 -2.80
CA LEU A 108 -6.65 -36.92 -1.69
C LEU A 108 -8.13 -37.01 -1.35
N GLN A 109 -8.46 -37.30 -0.10
CA GLN A 109 -9.84 -37.55 0.32
C GLN A 109 -10.38 -36.45 1.23
N GLN A 110 -11.70 -36.30 1.26
CA GLN A 110 -12.37 -35.29 2.09
C GLN A 110 -12.05 -35.46 3.58
N GLU A 111 -11.90 -36.69 4.07
CA GLU A 111 -11.60 -37.00 5.47
C GLU A 111 -10.28 -36.40 5.94
N THR A 112 -9.29 -36.30 5.04
CA THR A 112 -8.00 -35.64 5.32
C THR A 112 -8.02 -34.16 4.95
N MET A 113 -9.19 -33.60 4.65
CA MET A 113 -9.34 -32.28 4.05
C MET A 113 -8.55 -32.13 2.75
N TYR A 114 -8.38 -33.21 2.00
CA TYR A 114 -7.58 -33.29 0.77
C TYR A 114 -6.08 -32.97 0.97
N ARG A 115 -5.53 -33.20 2.17
CA ARG A 115 -4.11 -32.93 2.48
C ARG A 115 -3.21 -34.14 2.27
N ASN A 116 -3.67 -35.31 2.68
CA ASN A 116 -2.84 -36.49 2.79
C ASN A 116 -3.28 -37.56 1.79
N TRP A 117 -2.32 -38.35 1.35
CA TRP A 117 -2.52 -39.46 0.43
C TRP A 117 -3.26 -40.59 1.13
N MET A 118 -4.23 -41.15 0.43
CA MET A 118 -4.92 -42.37 0.77
C MET A 118 -4.90 -43.29 -0.45
N SER A 119 -4.62 -44.55 -0.19
CA SER A 119 -4.64 -45.60 -1.21
C SER A 119 -6.08 -46.06 -1.44
N GLN A 120 -6.43 -46.31 -2.70
CA GLN A 120 -7.74 -46.84 -3.09
C GLN A 120 -7.69 -47.53 -4.45
N SER A 121 -8.74 -48.27 -4.79
CA SER A 121 -8.87 -48.88 -6.12
C SER A 121 -8.89 -47.82 -7.21
N CYS A 122 -8.09 -48.00 -8.27
CA CYS A 122 -8.04 -47.11 -9.44
C CYS A 122 -9.39 -46.96 -10.17
N ASP A 123 -10.32 -47.90 -9.96
CA ASP A 123 -11.68 -47.88 -10.50
C ASP A 123 -12.66 -46.99 -9.73
N ALA A 124 -12.24 -46.45 -8.58
CA ALA A 124 -13.04 -45.48 -7.84
C ALA A 124 -13.31 -44.22 -8.68
N LEU A 125 -14.46 -43.59 -8.48
CA LEU A 125 -14.79 -42.34 -9.14
C LEU A 125 -14.35 -41.18 -8.26
N ASN A 126 -13.46 -40.33 -8.77
CA ASN A 126 -12.97 -39.15 -8.06
C ASN A 126 -12.88 -37.95 -8.99
N TYR A 127 -12.89 -36.75 -8.42
CA TYR A 127 -12.67 -35.52 -9.19
C TYR A 127 -11.21 -35.46 -9.66
N VAL A 128 -10.95 -34.58 -10.63
CA VAL A 128 -9.64 -34.50 -11.28
C VAL A 128 -9.07 -33.11 -11.16
N VAL A 129 -7.81 -33.03 -10.74
CA VAL A 129 -7.00 -31.80 -10.82
C VAL A 129 -5.86 -32.06 -11.78
N CYS A 130 -5.82 -31.30 -12.87
CA CYS A 130 -4.70 -31.31 -13.79
C CYS A 130 -3.76 -30.14 -13.47
N LYS A 131 -2.45 -30.40 -13.51
CA LYS A 131 -1.38 -29.40 -13.44
C LYS A 131 -0.61 -29.31 -14.74
N ARG A 132 -0.11 -28.12 -15.09
CA ARG A 132 0.87 -27.93 -16.18
C ARG A 132 1.96 -27.01 -15.69
N LYS A 133 3.19 -27.16 -16.18
CA LYS A 133 4.21 -26.14 -15.98
C LYS A 133 3.73 -24.83 -16.59
N ALA A 134 3.87 -23.74 -15.86
CA ALA A 134 3.73 -22.41 -16.42
C ALA A 134 4.90 -22.23 -17.40
N VAL A 135 4.62 -22.39 -18.69
CA VAL A 135 5.56 -22.02 -19.76
C VAL A 135 5.81 -20.51 -19.64
N ASP A 136 6.96 -20.00 -20.08
CA ASP A 136 7.31 -18.57 -20.26
C ASP A 136 6.39 -17.86 -21.29
N GLN A 137 5.08 -18.02 -21.11
CA GLN A 137 4.04 -17.17 -21.65
C GLN A 137 3.54 -16.36 -20.47
N GLU A 138 3.08 -15.13 -20.73
CA GLU A 138 2.54 -14.20 -19.74
C GLU A 138 1.24 -14.75 -19.10
N VAL A 139 1.40 -15.74 -18.23
CA VAL A 139 0.35 -16.39 -17.47
C VAL A 139 0.34 -15.76 -16.09
N CYS A 140 -0.61 -14.87 -15.89
CA CYS A 140 -0.88 -14.23 -14.61
C CYS A 140 -1.78 -15.13 -13.74
N VAL A 141 -1.88 -14.79 -12.46
CA VAL A 141 -2.80 -15.45 -11.52
C VAL A 141 -3.90 -14.50 -11.11
N SER A 142 -5.12 -15.02 -11.02
CA SER A 142 -6.34 -14.27 -10.69
C SER A 142 -7.15 -15.04 -9.66
N LEU A 143 -7.90 -14.34 -8.82
CA LEU A 143 -8.95 -14.96 -8.00
C LEU A 143 -10.23 -14.98 -8.82
N GLN A 144 -10.71 -16.18 -9.14
CA GLN A 144 -11.84 -16.36 -10.06
C GLN A 144 -13.13 -16.70 -9.30
N GLN A 145 -14.29 -16.32 -9.86
CA GLN A 145 -15.61 -16.56 -9.27
C GLN A 145 -15.89 -18.06 -9.11
N GLU A 146 -15.36 -18.86 -10.03
CA GLU A 146 -15.36 -20.33 -10.07
C GLU A 146 -14.68 -20.96 -8.85
N THR A 147 -13.94 -20.18 -8.07
CA THR A 147 -13.31 -20.61 -6.81
C THR A 147 -13.93 -19.92 -5.59
N MET A 148 -14.99 -19.14 -5.78
CA MET A 148 -15.49 -18.12 -4.84
C MET A 148 -14.37 -17.18 -4.35
N TYR A 149 -13.42 -16.84 -5.23
CA TYR A 149 -12.26 -16.01 -4.90
C TYR A 149 -11.37 -16.58 -3.78
N ARG A 150 -11.39 -17.89 -3.56
CA ARG A 150 -10.57 -18.54 -2.51
C ARG A 150 -9.21 -19.00 -3.02
N ASN A 151 -9.08 -19.21 -4.33
CA ASN A 151 -7.91 -19.82 -4.93
C ASN A 151 -7.37 -19.03 -6.11
N TRP A 152 -6.04 -18.98 -6.21
CA TRP A 152 -5.34 -18.40 -7.35
C TRP A 152 -5.43 -19.34 -8.55
N MET A 153 -6.02 -18.83 -9.63
CA MET A 153 -6.20 -19.52 -10.90
C MET A 153 -5.34 -18.88 -11.97
N SER A 154 -4.77 -19.69 -12.85
CA SER A 154 -4.04 -19.19 -14.01
C SER A 154 -5.00 -18.49 -14.97
N GLN A 155 -4.57 -17.35 -15.50
CA GLN A 155 -5.28 -16.59 -16.53
C GLN A 155 -4.28 -15.88 -17.44
N SER A 156 -4.70 -15.44 -18.62
CA SER A 156 -3.90 -14.52 -19.44
C SER A 156 -3.64 -13.23 -18.65
N CYS A 157 -2.41 -12.69 -18.74
CA CYS A 157 -2.08 -11.39 -18.16
C CYS A 157 -2.85 -10.22 -18.78
N ASP A 158 -3.37 -10.37 -20.00
CA ASP A 158 -4.21 -9.36 -20.67
C ASP A 158 -5.66 -9.37 -20.18
N ALA A 159 -6.03 -10.32 -19.32
CA ALA A 159 -7.39 -10.42 -18.83
C ALA A 159 -7.71 -9.25 -17.88
N LEU A 160 -8.76 -8.50 -18.23
CA LEU A 160 -9.32 -7.43 -17.41
C LEU A 160 -9.89 -8.01 -16.11
N ASN A 161 -9.17 -7.81 -14.99
CA ASN A 161 -9.57 -8.31 -13.68
C ASN A 161 -9.57 -7.20 -12.62
N TYR A 162 -10.32 -7.43 -11.55
CA TYR A 162 -10.20 -6.65 -10.32
C TYR A 162 -8.91 -7.03 -9.58
N VAL A 163 -8.14 -6.04 -9.13
CA VAL A 163 -6.85 -6.25 -8.45
C VAL A 163 -7.05 -6.40 -6.95
N VAL A 164 -6.45 -7.43 -6.34
CA VAL A 164 -6.46 -7.68 -4.90
C VAL A 164 -5.09 -7.38 -4.30
N CYS A 165 -5.02 -6.36 -3.45
CA CYS A 165 -3.77 -5.92 -2.83
C CYS A 165 -3.70 -6.43 -1.37
N LYS A 166 -2.60 -7.12 -1.00
CA LYS A 166 -2.40 -7.73 0.32
C LYS A 166 -1.67 -6.77 1.28
N ARG A 167 -2.16 -6.64 2.52
CA ARG A 167 -1.48 -5.95 3.64
C ARG A 167 -1.08 -6.97 4.72
N LYS A 168 0.09 -6.85 5.35
CA LYS A 168 0.44 -7.67 6.53
C LYS A 168 -0.41 -7.23 7.74
N ALA A 169 -0.94 -8.21 8.47
CA ALA A 169 -1.87 -8.04 9.59
C ALA A 169 -1.17 -7.69 10.92
N VAL A 170 -0.23 -6.73 10.93
CA VAL A 170 0.40 -6.27 12.19
C VAL A 170 -0.27 -5.00 12.73
N ASP A 171 -1.07 -4.29 11.93
CA ASP A 171 -1.75 -3.08 12.38
C ASP A 171 -3.26 -3.31 12.52
N GLN A 172 -3.68 -4.03 13.58
CA GLN A 172 -5.10 -4.17 13.96
C GLN A 172 -5.70 -2.90 14.61
N ALA A 173 -4.90 -1.87 14.90
CA ALA A 173 -5.38 -0.70 15.65
C ALA A 173 -5.89 0.50 14.81
N ALA A 174 -5.98 0.40 13.48
CA ALA A 174 -6.46 1.54 12.67
C ALA A 174 -7.35 1.10 11.50
N SER A 175 -8.55 0.61 11.82
CA SER A 175 -9.66 0.48 10.87
C SER A 175 -10.29 1.86 10.61
N GLN A 176 -9.60 2.69 9.84
CA GLN A 176 -10.23 3.71 9.02
C GLN A 176 -9.76 3.47 7.59
N LYS A 177 -10.72 3.19 6.69
CA LYS A 177 -10.60 3.05 5.23
C LYS A 177 -9.25 3.57 4.68
N ARG A 178 -8.21 2.73 4.65
CA ARG A 178 -6.99 3.06 3.90
C ARG A 178 -7.02 2.29 2.58
N LEU A 179 -6.90 3.05 1.51
CA LEU A 179 -6.95 2.62 0.13
C LEU A 179 -5.87 1.56 -0.15
N ALA A 180 -6.21 0.58 -0.97
CA ALA A 180 -5.29 -0.45 -1.44
C ALA A 180 -4.18 0.21 -2.28
N GLN A 181 -2.92 -0.04 -1.94
CA GLN A 181 -1.76 0.40 -2.73
C GLN A 181 -1.49 -0.64 -3.81
N CYS A 182 -1.66 -0.26 -5.07
CA CYS A 182 -1.41 -1.13 -6.20
C CYS A 182 -0.49 -0.40 -7.19
N ILE A 183 0.51 -1.11 -7.71
CA ILE A 183 1.33 -0.63 -8.84
C ILE A 183 0.45 -0.70 -10.08
N CYS A 184 0.39 0.36 -10.86
CA CYS A 184 -0.43 0.38 -12.07
C CYS A 184 0.47 0.23 -13.31
N PRO A 185 0.05 -0.54 -14.33
CA PRO A 185 0.73 -0.60 -15.62
C PRO A 185 0.75 0.77 -16.32
N GLU A 186 1.63 0.93 -17.31
CA GLU A 186 1.65 2.14 -18.15
C GLU A 186 0.27 2.39 -18.79
N GLY A 187 -0.22 3.64 -18.73
CA GLY A 187 -1.56 4.03 -19.20
C GLY A 187 -2.71 3.82 -18.20
N TYR A 188 -2.44 3.24 -17.02
CA TYR A 188 -3.43 3.07 -15.95
C TYR A 188 -3.06 3.89 -14.72
N GLY A 189 -3.99 4.69 -14.18
CA GLY A 189 -3.71 5.59 -13.06
C GLY A 189 -4.86 5.69 -12.06
N GLY A 190 -4.60 6.35 -10.92
CA GLY A 190 -5.59 6.55 -9.85
C GLY A 190 -5.74 5.36 -8.88
N LEU A 191 -6.61 5.54 -7.89
CA LEU A 191 -6.71 4.69 -6.70
C LEU A 191 -7.09 3.23 -6.99
N ARG A 192 -7.64 2.93 -8.17
CA ARG A 192 -8.01 1.58 -8.59
C ARG A 192 -7.30 1.13 -9.86
N CYS A 193 -6.24 1.83 -10.27
CA CYS A 193 -5.57 1.61 -11.56
C CYS A 193 -6.58 1.62 -12.73
N GLU A 194 -7.46 2.61 -12.76
CA GLU A 194 -8.36 2.82 -13.88
C GLU A 194 -7.63 3.33 -15.13
N GLN A 195 -8.11 2.94 -16.32
CA GLN A 195 -7.50 3.33 -17.59
C GLN A 195 -7.64 4.84 -17.81
N ARG A 196 -6.53 5.56 -17.99
CA ARG A 196 -6.55 7.02 -18.23
C ARG A 196 -6.19 7.30 -19.68
N THR A 197 -6.98 8.15 -20.34
CA THR A 197 -6.78 8.57 -21.74
C THR A 197 -5.86 9.79 -21.90
N GLY A 198 -5.12 10.16 -20.85
CA GLY A 198 -4.24 11.34 -20.83
C GLY A 198 -2.77 10.97 -20.63
N ASP A 199 -1.89 11.75 -21.25
CA ASP A 199 -0.42 11.62 -21.34
C ASP A 199 0.34 11.85 -20.01
N GLU A 200 -0.35 11.78 -18.86
CA GLU A 200 0.28 11.94 -17.54
C GLU A 200 0.74 10.57 -17.03
N LEU A 201 2.06 10.44 -16.83
CA LEU A 201 2.69 9.28 -16.21
C LEU A 201 1.94 8.93 -14.91
N ALA A 202 1.34 7.74 -14.90
CA ALA A 202 0.50 7.30 -13.80
C ALA A 202 1.26 7.19 -12.48
N GLN A 203 2.58 6.98 -12.54
CA GLN A 203 3.47 6.83 -11.38
C GLN A 203 4.83 7.45 -11.72
N ASN A 204 5.52 7.98 -10.71
CA ASN A 204 6.81 8.66 -10.85
C ASN A 204 7.88 7.96 -10.01
N ILE A 205 9.14 8.07 -10.44
CA ILE A 205 10.27 7.44 -9.77
C ILE A 205 11.28 8.52 -9.34
N SER A 206 11.74 8.44 -8.10
CA SER A 206 12.83 9.25 -7.55
C SER A 206 13.91 8.35 -6.97
N CYS A 207 15.12 8.43 -7.51
CA CYS A 207 16.25 7.63 -7.04
C CYS A 207 16.73 8.09 -5.67
N THR A 208 17.26 7.18 -4.85
CA THR A 208 17.81 7.50 -3.51
C THR A 208 19.00 8.45 -3.56
N THR A 209 19.72 8.47 -4.69
CA THR A 209 20.89 9.32 -4.91
C THR A 209 20.55 10.81 -5.04
N VAL A 210 19.27 11.15 -5.25
CA VAL A 210 18.80 12.53 -5.34
C VAL A 210 17.85 12.87 -4.19
N PRO A 211 17.87 14.10 -3.66
CA PRO A 211 16.85 14.58 -2.75
C PRO A 211 15.47 14.46 -3.39
N PHE A 212 14.51 13.93 -2.65
CA PHE A 212 13.13 13.84 -3.12
C PHE A 212 12.40 15.14 -2.82
N GLU A 213 11.86 15.79 -3.84
CA GLU A 213 11.08 17.03 -3.70
C GLU A 213 9.81 16.94 -4.53
N PHE A 214 8.68 17.34 -3.94
CA PHE A 214 7.40 17.42 -4.63
C PHE A 214 6.63 18.66 -4.20
N ALA A 215 6.14 19.41 -5.18
CA ALA A 215 5.35 20.63 -4.98
C ALA A 215 4.08 20.60 -5.84
N CYS A 216 2.94 20.95 -5.25
CA CYS A 216 1.72 21.16 -6.01
C CYS A 216 1.76 22.53 -6.71
N ARG A 217 1.83 22.55 -8.05
CA ARG A 217 1.87 23.79 -8.85
C ARG A 217 0.69 24.73 -8.57
N ASN A 218 -0.47 24.17 -8.22
CA ASN A 218 -1.70 24.92 -7.96
C ASN A 218 -1.83 25.39 -6.49
N GLY A 219 -0.79 25.22 -5.66
CA GLY A 219 -0.86 25.48 -4.21
C GLY A 219 -1.90 24.61 -3.48
N GLY A 220 -2.31 23.50 -4.10
CA GLY A 220 -3.15 22.47 -3.49
C GLY A 220 -2.38 21.62 -2.48
N THR A 221 -3.09 20.76 -1.77
CA THR A 221 -2.48 19.86 -0.79
C THR A 221 -2.15 18.51 -1.42
N ILE A 222 -0.97 18.01 -1.13
CA ILE A 222 -0.46 16.71 -1.57
C ILE A 222 -1.33 15.63 -0.93
N HIS A 223 -1.90 14.79 -1.78
CA HIS A 223 -2.53 13.55 -1.41
C HIS A 223 -1.65 12.39 -1.88
N VAL A 224 -1.15 11.60 -0.95
CA VAL A 224 -0.28 10.46 -1.20
C VAL A 224 -1.14 9.24 -1.49
N GLU A 225 -1.28 8.90 -2.77
CA GLU A 225 -2.06 7.74 -3.20
C GLU A 225 -1.25 6.44 -3.16
N TYR A 226 0.03 6.52 -3.49
CA TYR A 226 0.93 5.39 -3.55
C TYR A 226 2.37 5.83 -3.25
N ALA A 227 3.10 4.99 -2.50
CA ALA A 227 4.54 5.14 -2.32
C ALA A 227 5.17 3.79 -1.95
N SER A 228 6.24 3.42 -2.65
CA SER A 228 7.02 2.21 -2.44
C SER A 228 8.51 2.52 -2.60
N TYR A 229 9.27 2.36 -1.54
CA TYR A 229 10.71 2.52 -1.52
C TYR A 229 11.38 1.15 -1.63
N GLY A 230 12.18 0.91 -2.66
CA GLY A 230 12.72 -0.41 -2.95
C GLY A 230 13.45 -0.50 -4.29
N ALA A 231 13.53 -1.71 -4.83
CA ALA A 231 14.06 -2.00 -6.15
C ALA A 231 13.16 -3.02 -6.87
N VAL A 232 12.97 -2.86 -8.19
CA VAL A 232 12.24 -3.80 -9.05
C VAL A 232 13.22 -4.39 -10.07
N GLU A 233 13.03 -5.67 -10.38
CA GLU A 233 13.82 -6.37 -11.39
C GLU A 233 13.75 -5.66 -12.76
N GLY A 234 14.91 -5.47 -13.39
CA GLY A 234 15.03 -4.84 -14.71
C GLY A 234 15.04 -3.31 -14.73
N TYR A 235 14.82 -2.63 -13.59
CA TYR A 235 14.91 -1.17 -13.49
C TYR A 235 16.17 -0.74 -12.73
N ALA A 236 16.96 0.16 -13.32
CA ALA A 236 18.14 0.74 -12.69
C ALA A 236 18.13 2.27 -12.82
N CYS A 237 18.36 2.95 -11.69
CA CYS A 237 18.48 4.42 -11.63
C CYS A 237 19.69 4.98 -12.39
N SER A 238 20.70 4.14 -12.67
CA SER A 238 21.91 4.53 -13.39
C SER A 238 22.28 3.48 -14.44
N ARG A 239 22.76 3.93 -15.62
CA ARG A 239 23.06 3.06 -16.77
C ARG A 239 24.25 2.10 -16.57
N ASN A 240 25.02 2.26 -15.48
CA ASN A 240 26.31 1.58 -15.28
C ASN A 240 26.28 0.43 -14.25
N MET A 241 25.12 0.05 -13.71
CA MET A 241 25.02 -1.00 -12.68
C MET A 241 24.18 -2.20 -13.12
N LEU A 242 24.45 -3.35 -12.51
CA LEU A 242 23.88 -4.66 -12.83
C LEU A 242 22.41 -4.73 -12.35
N SER A 243 21.51 -5.10 -13.26
CA SER A 243 20.08 -5.28 -12.95
C SER A 243 19.84 -6.23 -11.79
N VAL A 244 19.12 -5.78 -10.75
CA VAL A 244 18.66 -6.61 -9.63
C VAL A 244 17.81 -7.77 -10.17
N LYS A 245 18.06 -9.00 -9.71
CA LYS A 245 17.32 -10.22 -10.08
C LYS A 245 16.05 -10.46 -9.25
N GLN A 246 15.75 -9.59 -8.29
CA GLN A 246 14.65 -9.76 -7.34
C GLN A 246 14.04 -8.41 -6.98
N THR A 247 12.71 -8.34 -7.02
CA THR A 247 11.96 -7.18 -6.58
C THR A 247 11.84 -7.16 -5.06
N CYS A 248 12.12 -6.01 -4.45
CA CYS A 248 12.03 -5.80 -3.02
C CYS A 248 11.42 -4.43 -2.71
N SER A 249 10.65 -4.31 -1.64
CA SER A 249 10.01 -3.05 -1.23
C SER A 249 9.92 -2.95 0.28
N ASN A 250 10.13 -1.76 0.82
CA ASN A 250 9.90 -1.48 2.22
C ASN A 250 8.38 -1.47 2.51
N PRO A 251 7.87 -2.31 3.43
CA PRO A 251 6.44 -2.43 3.70
C PRO A 251 5.82 -1.18 4.35
N ASN A 252 6.63 -0.31 4.94
CA ASN A 252 6.17 0.92 5.60
C ASN A 252 6.22 2.15 4.68
N SER A 253 6.63 1.99 3.43
CA SER A 253 6.84 3.08 2.46
C SER A 253 5.70 4.08 2.42
N LEU A 254 4.46 3.63 2.16
CA LEU A 254 3.31 4.55 2.15
C LEU A 254 3.09 5.22 3.49
N LYS A 255 3.08 4.48 4.60
CA LYS A 255 2.82 5.07 5.91
C LYS A 255 3.83 6.17 6.22
N THR A 256 5.11 5.91 5.95
CA THR A 256 6.19 6.86 6.18
C THR A 256 6.09 8.08 5.27
N ILE A 257 5.86 7.89 3.97
CA ILE A 257 5.72 9.00 3.01
C ILE A 257 4.43 9.79 3.23
N THR A 258 3.29 9.14 3.48
CA THR A 258 2.05 9.81 3.90
C THR A 258 2.27 10.63 5.15
N ASN A 259 2.90 10.08 6.18
CA ASN A 259 3.16 10.84 7.41
C ASN A 259 4.07 12.06 7.18
N LYS A 260 4.95 12.03 6.17
CA LYS A 260 5.84 13.15 5.83
C LYS A 260 5.24 14.15 4.84
N CYS A 261 4.44 13.72 3.88
CA CYS A 261 4.03 14.54 2.74
C CYS A 261 2.52 14.85 2.68
N GLU A 262 1.67 14.04 3.30
CA GLU A 262 0.21 14.19 3.19
C GLU A 262 -0.25 15.55 3.75
N GLY A 263 -1.09 16.24 2.98
CA GLY A 263 -1.65 17.53 3.37
C GLY A 263 -0.68 18.71 3.26
N LEU A 264 0.58 18.49 2.89
CA LEU A 264 1.54 19.57 2.63
C LEU A 264 1.35 20.15 1.23
N THR A 265 1.74 21.39 1.00
CA THR A 265 1.82 21.97 -0.35
C THR A 265 3.18 21.68 -1.01
N TYR A 266 4.19 21.40 -0.19
CA TYR A 266 5.56 21.05 -0.55
C TYR A 266 6.08 19.97 0.39
N CYS A 267 6.65 18.90 -0.17
CA CYS A 267 7.34 17.86 0.58
C CYS A 267 8.79 17.74 0.09
N SER A 268 9.75 17.83 1.01
CA SER A 268 11.17 17.61 0.72
C SER A 268 11.74 16.57 1.67
N ILE A 269 12.45 15.60 1.12
CA ILE A 269 13.16 14.55 1.83
C ILE A 269 14.61 14.56 1.33
N PRO A 270 15.54 15.15 2.11
CA PRO A 270 16.94 15.30 1.70
C PRO A 270 17.64 13.98 1.37
N LYS A 271 17.34 12.94 2.16
CA LYS A 271 17.85 11.58 1.96
C LYS A 271 16.75 10.57 2.27
N LEU A 272 16.43 9.72 1.29
CA LEU A 272 15.44 8.68 1.47
C LEU A 272 15.91 7.57 2.43
N THR A 273 17.22 7.33 2.54
CA THR A 273 17.81 6.38 3.49
C THR A 273 17.53 6.73 4.95
N ASP A 274 17.50 8.02 5.29
CA ASP A 274 17.29 8.48 6.67
C ASP A 274 15.84 8.27 7.11
N VAL A 275 14.93 8.25 6.12
CA VAL A 275 13.50 8.00 6.30
C VAL A 275 13.20 6.49 6.33
N PHE A 276 14.08 5.68 5.74
CA PHE A 276 13.97 4.22 5.66
C PHE A 276 15.25 3.54 6.17
N PRO A 277 15.55 3.62 7.48
CA PRO A 277 16.79 3.09 8.04
C PRO A 277 16.88 1.55 7.99
N GLU A 278 15.73 0.87 8.01
CA GLU A 278 15.64 -0.58 7.84
C GLU A 278 14.99 -0.88 6.49
N THR A 279 15.75 -1.49 5.58
CA THR A 279 15.24 -1.89 4.27
C THR A 279 15.45 -3.40 4.08
N PRO A 280 14.40 -4.17 3.72
CA PRO A 280 14.51 -5.60 3.42
C PRO A 280 15.18 -5.88 2.07
N CYS A 281 15.67 -4.85 1.37
CA CYS A 281 16.34 -4.98 0.09
C CYS A 281 17.84 -5.30 0.28
N PRO A 282 18.38 -6.28 -0.47
CA PRO A 282 19.78 -6.70 -0.36
C PRO A 282 20.78 -5.68 -0.98
N VAL A 283 20.29 -4.73 -1.79
CA VAL A 283 21.11 -3.70 -2.46
C VAL A 283 20.69 -2.32 -1.95
N LEU A 284 21.63 -1.52 -1.45
CA LEU A 284 21.37 -0.18 -0.90
C LEU A 284 21.50 0.93 -1.95
N ASP A 285 22.39 0.76 -2.93
CA ASP A 285 22.77 1.82 -3.89
C ASP A 285 21.82 1.95 -5.08
N GLU A 286 20.89 1.02 -5.25
CA GLU A 286 19.92 0.98 -6.36
C GLU A 286 18.48 1.22 -5.92
N LEU A 287 18.29 1.68 -4.69
CA LEU A 287 16.95 1.95 -4.16
C LEU A 287 16.37 3.21 -4.79
N TYR A 288 15.06 3.18 -4.99
CA TYR A 288 14.29 4.32 -5.44
C TYR A 288 12.92 4.35 -4.79
N LEU A 289 12.36 5.54 -4.72
CA LEU A 289 10.99 5.79 -4.34
C LEU A 289 10.12 5.81 -5.59
N HIS A 290 9.25 4.81 -5.72
CA HIS A 290 8.16 4.80 -6.67
C HIS A 290 6.92 5.41 -6.02
N TYR A 291 6.36 6.49 -6.57
CA TYR A 291 5.30 7.25 -5.91
C TYR A 291 4.21 7.74 -6.89
N ARG A 292 3.01 7.95 -6.35
CA ARG A 292 1.91 8.64 -7.03
C ARG A 292 1.26 9.60 -6.05
N PHE A 293 1.49 10.89 -6.28
CA PHE A 293 0.89 11.96 -5.51
C PHE A 293 -0.11 12.69 -6.40
N THR A 294 -1.26 13.02 -5.83
CA THR A 294 -2.23 13.89 -6.49
C THR A 294 -2.34 15.19 -5.71
N CYS A 295 -2.56 16.28 -6.41
CA CYS A 295 -2.84 17.56 -5.78
C CYS A 295 -4.34 17.68 -5.61
N SER A 296 -4.80 17.66 -4.37
CA SER A 296 -6.20 17.97 -4.08
C SER A 296 -6.39 19.48 -4.24
N GLU A 297 -7.39 19.87 -5.03
CA GLU A 297 -8.00 21.18 -4.84
C GLU A 297 -8.61 21.17 -3.45
N ALA A 298 -8.28 22.15 -2.61
CA ALA A 298 -8.74 22.13 -1.23
C ALA A 298 -10.26 21.97 -1.26
N ALA A 299 -10.74 20.84 -0.73
CA ALA A 299 -12.16 20.64 -0.49
C ALA A 299 -12.68 21.92 0.14
N SER A 300 -13.77 22.43 -0.40
CA SER A 300 -14.45 23.67 -0.07
C SER A 300 -14.93 23.69 1.40
N GLN A 301 -13.99 23.75 2.33
CA GLN A 301 -14.13 24.36 3.63
C GLN A 301 -13.49 25.75 3.49
N LYS A 302 -14.34 26.74 3.15
CA LYS A 302 -14.06 28.19 3.16
C LYS A 302 -12.56 28.55 3.13
N ARG A 303 -11.96 28.55 1.93
CA ARG A 303 -10.67 29.24 1.72
C ARG A 303 -10.87 30.71 2.05
N LEU A 304 -10.47 31.11 3.24
CA LEU A 304 -10.07 32.48 3.52
C LEU A 304 -8.75 32.71 2.80
N ALA A 305 -8.77 33.54 1.76
CA ALA A 305 -7.55 33.97 1.09
C ALA A 305 -6.68 34.72 2.12
N GLN A 306 -5.58 34.10 2.53
CA GLN A 306 -4.60 34.68 3.44
C GLN A 306 -3.68 35.62 2.66
N CYS A 307 -4.18 36.81 2.35
CA CYS A 307 -3.37 37.85 1.72
C CYS A 307 -2.65 38.69 2.79
N ILE A 308 -1.40 39.06 2.51
CA ILE A 308 -0.74 40.15 3.22
C ILE A 308 -1.45 41.44 2.76
N CYS A 309 -2.07 42.17 3.68
CA CYS A 309 -2.75 43.41 3.36
C CYS A 309 -1.75 44.59 3.38
N PRO A 310 -1.81 45.53 2.42
CA PRO A 310 -1.06 46.78 2.50
C PRO A 310 -1.45 47.60 3.74
N GLU A 311 -0.59 48.53 4.16
CA GLU A 311 -0.92 49.47 5.24
C GLU A 311 -2.26 50.17 5.00
N GLY A 312 -3.11 50.22 6.03
CA GLY A 312 -4.48 50.76 5.94
C GLY A 312 -5.57 49.75 5.52
N TYR A 313 -5.21 48.50 5.21
CA TYR A 313 -6.16 47.42 4.87
C TYR A 313 -6.13 46.30 5.92
N GLY A 314 -7.30 45.72 6.23
CA GLY A 314 -7.44 44.69 7.26
C GLY A 314 -8.65 43.76 7.09
N GLY A 315 -8.74 42.73 7.92
CA GLY A 315 -9.80 41.72 7.85
C GLY A 315 -9.56 40.62 6.81
N LEU A 316 -10.49 39.66 6.78
CA LEU A 316 -10.42 38.39 6.03
C LEU A 316 -10.29 38.55 4.50
N ARG A 317 -10.55 39.75 3.96
CA ARG A 317 -10.46 40.09 2.54
C ARG A 317 -9.58 41.32 2.24
N CYS A 318 -8.80 41.81 3.22
CA CYS A 318 -8.06 43.06 3.11
C CYS A 318 -8.96 44.24 2.72
N GLU A 319 -10.02 44.46 3.49
CA GLU A 319 -10.95 45.57 3.33
C GLU A 319 -10.34 46.83 3.95
N GLN A 320 -10.62 48.00 3.36
CA GLN A 320 -10.08 49.28 3.82
C GLN A 320 -10.68 49.62 5.20
N ARG A 321 -9.86 49.68 6.25
CA ARG A 321 -10.33 50.06 7.59
C ARG A 321 -9.95 51.50 7.87
N THR A 322 -10.95 52.32 8.21
CA THR A 322 -10.79 53.74 8.56
C THR A 322 -10.35 53.96 10.02
N GLY A 323 -9.63 53.00 10.62
CA GLY A 323 -9.21 53.04 12.02
C GLY A 323 -7.74 52.63 12.17
N ASP A 324 -7.01 53.45 12.92
CA ASP A 324 -5.54 53.46 13.15
C ASP A 324 -4.94 52.21 13.86
N GLU A 325 -5.60 51.06 13.83
CA GLU A 325 -5.02 49.83 14.39
C GLU A 325 -4.45 48.97 13.26
N LEU A 326 -3.11 48.90 13.19
CA LEU A 326 -2.39 47.96 12.35
C LEU A 326 -2.97 46.56 12.56
N SER A 327 -3.67 46.04 11.55
CA SER A 327 -4.23 44.69 11.62
C SER A 327 -3.17 43.60 11.56
N GLN A 328 -1.90 43.95 11.38
CA GLN A 328 -0.80 43.04 11.16
C GLN A 328 0.35 43.36 12.11
N ASN A 329 0.81 42.36 12.85
CA ASN A 329 1.89 42.48 13.82
C ASN A 329 3.01 41.51 13.51
N ILE A 330 4.24 41.89 13.84
CA ILE A 330 5.43 41.05 13.66
C ILE A 330 6.08 40.80 15.01
N SER A 331 6.43 39.53 15.26
CA SER A 331 7.20 39.11 16.43
C SER A 331 8.43 38.33 15.97
N CYS A 332 9.61 38.76 16.38
CA CYS A 332 10.87 38.12 16.00
C CYS A 332 11.03 36.76 16.69
N ALA A 333 11.60 35.77 16.01
CA ALA A 333 11.81 34.42 16.56
C ALA A 333 12.75 34.39 17.78
N THR A 334 13.56 35.42 17.95
CA THR A 334 14.52 35.60 19.05
C THR A 334 13.87 35.97 20.38
N VAL A 335 12.61 36.41 20.37
CA VAL A 335 11.86 36.75 21.57
C VAL A 335 10.71 35.77 21.79
N PRO A 336 10.34 35.48 23.05
CA PRO A 336 9.12 34.75 23.35
C PRO A 336 7.91 35.47 22.75
N PHE A 337 7.04 34.72 22.09
CA PHE A 337 5.80 35.25 21.55
C PHE A 337 4.71 35.18 22.62
N GLU A 338 4.11 36.32 22.96
CA GLU A 338 3.01 36.39 23.90
C GLU A 338 1.87 37.26 23.36
N PHE A 339 0.63 36.80 23.51
CA PHE A 339 -0.55 37.55 23.15
C PHE A 339 -1.67 37.34 24.18
N ALA A 340 -2.31 38.43 24.60
CA ALA A 340 -3.38 38.42 25.59
C ALA A 340 -4.53 39.33 25.16
N CYS A 341 -5.78 38.86 25.32
CA CYS A 341 -6.96 39.69 25.14
C CYS A 341 -7.28 40.47 26.42
N ARG A 342 -7.29 41.81 26.37
CA ARG A 342 -7.39 42.68 27.57
C ARG A 342 -8.70 42.59 28.36
N ASN A 343 -9.73 41.90 27.86
CA ASN A 343 -11.06 41.80 28.49
C ASN A 343 -11.54 40.34 28.68
N GLY A 344 -10.64 39.36 28.77
CA GLY A 344 -11.03 37.95 28.93
C GLY A 344 -11.73 37.34 27.71
N GLY A 345 -11.68 38.02 26.57
CA GLY A 345 -12.11 37.49 25.29
C GLY A 345 -11.20 36.36 24.82
N THR A 346 -11.71 35.53 23.91
CA THR A 346 -10.95 34.43 23.32
C THR A 346 -10.23 34.90 22.07
N ILE A 347 -9.00 34.43 21.89
CA ILE A 347 -8.15 34.69 20.73
C ILE A 347 -8.73 33.95 19.52
N HIS A 348 -8.90 34.67 18.43
CA HIS A 348 -9.19 34.15 17.11
C HIS A 348 -8.00 34.44 16.18
N VAL A 349 -7.44 33.40 15.60
CA VAL A 349 -6.26 33.48 14.73
C VAL A 349 -6.71 33.65 13.29
N GLU A 350 -6.55 34.85 12.72
CA GLU A 350 -6.97 35.15 11.35
C GLU A 350 -5.85 34.94 10.32
N TYR A 351 -4.61 35.18 10.73
CA TYR A 351 -3.42 35.03 9.89
C TYR A 351 -2.19 34.72 10.74
N ALA A 352 -1.33 33.83 10.25
CA ALA A 352 0.01 33.64 10.77
C ALA A 352 0.93 33.11 9.66
N SER A 353 2.13 33.68 9.59
CA SER A 353 3.20 33.36 8.64
C SER A 353 4.54 33.52 9.33
N TYR A 354 5.19 32.40 9.62
CA TYR A 354 6.52 32.32 10.20
C TYR A 354 7.56 32.17 9.08
N GLY A 355 8.49 33.10 8.95
CA GLY A 355 9.46 33.10 7.85
C GLY A 355 10.32 34.35 7.80
N ALA A 356 10.78 34.70 6.59
CA ALA A 356 11.53 35.93 6.31
C ALA A 356 11.03 36.56 5.00
N VAL A 357 10.99 37.90 4.91
CA VAL A 357 10.66 38.63 3.67
C VAL A 357 11.85 39.49 3.30
N GLU A 358 12.09 39.63 2.00
CA GLU A 358 13.11 40.51 1.45
C GLU A 358 12.92 41.96 1.93
N GLY A 359 13.99 42.56 2.47
CA GLY A 359 14.00 43.95 2.95
C GLY A 359 13.56 44.16 4.41
N TYR A 360 13.12 43.11 5.11
CA TYR A 360 12.82 43.17 6.56
C TYR A 360 13.85 42.38 7.37
N ALA A 361 14.37 42.97 8.44
CA ALA A 361 15.30 42.32 9.36
C ALA A 361 14.91 42.63 10.81
N CYS A 362 14.97 41.62 11.67
CA CYS A 362 14.71 41.75 13.11
C CYS A 362 15.89 42.43 13.83
N SER A 363 17.09 42.35 13.25
CA SER A 363 18.29 42.99 13.77
C SER A 363 18.89 44.00 12.77
N ARG A 364 19.32 45.18 13.26
CA ARG A 364 19.87 46.28 12.43
C ARG A 364 21.22 45.95 11.76
N ASN A 365 21.87 44.85 12.12
CA ASN A 365 23.28 44.57 11.79
C ASN A 365 23.50 43.43 10.78
N MET A 366 22.46 42.86 10.17
CA MET A 366 22.63 41.78 9.18
C MET A 366 22.07 42.13 7.80
N LEU A 367 22.71 41.56 6.77
CA LEU A 367 22.39 41.71 5.36
C LEU A 367 20.95 41.27 5.08
N SER A 368 20.23 42.09 4.33
CA SER A 368 18.87 41.83 3.84
C SER A 368 18.78 40.46 3.19
N VAL A 369 17.86 39.63 3.68
CA VAL A 369 17.50 38.35 3.06
C VAL A 369 17.09 38.61 1.60
N LYS A 370 17.72 37.94 0.62
CA LYS A 370 17.45 38.12 -0.83
C LYS A 370 16.23 37.33 -1.33
N GLN A 371 15.54 36.60 -0.45
CA GLN A 371 14.48 35.70 -0.82
C GLN A 371 13.41 35.64 0.27
N THR A 372 12.17 35.92 -0.11
CA THR A 372 11.02 35.74 0.76
C THR A 372 10.70 34.26 0.93
N CYS A 373 10.53 33.82 2.17
CA CYS A 373 10.20 32.46 2.54
C CYS A 373 9.19 32.48 3.69
N SER A 374 8.26 31.54 3.68
CA SER A 374 7.26 31.39 4.74
C SER A 374 6.98 29.92 4.96
N ASN A 375 6.83 29.53 6.22
CA ASN A 375 6.40 28.20 6.57
C ASN A 375 4.90 28.06 6.23
N PRO A 376 4.52 27.18 5.30
CA PRO A 376 3.13 27.06 4.84
C PRO A 376 2.16 26.57 5.92
N ASN A 377 2.66 25.97 7.01
CA ASN A 377 1.86 25.49 8.13
C ASN A 377 1.68 26.54 9.24
N SER A 378 2.25 27.73 9.09
CA SER A 378 2.25 28.78 10.12
C SER A 378 0.87 29.06 10.70
N LEU A 379 -0.14 29.24 9.84
CA LEU A 379 -1.50 29.48 10.32
C LEU A 379 -2.00 28.31 11.16
N LYS A 380 -1.98 27.09 10.60
CA LYS A 380 -2.53 25.91 11.28
C LYS A 380 -1.85 25.65 12.61
N THR A 381 -0.53 25.79 12.66
CA THR A 381 0.25 25.57 13.88
C THR A 381 -0.09 26.60 14.96
N ILE A 382 -0.19 27.88 14.59
CA ILE A 382 -0.55 28.95 15.53
C ILE A 382 -2.01 28.87 15.95
N THR A 383 -2.94 28.55 15.03
CA THR A 383 -4.35 28.28 15.36
C THR A 383 -4.45 27.16 16.38
N ASN A 384 -3.80 26.02 16.15
CA ASN A 384 -3.84 24.90 17.10
C ASN A 384 -3.27 25.24 18.49
N LYS A 385 -2.39 26.24 18.58
CA LYS A 385 -1.74 26.65 19.83
C LYS A 385 -2.49 27.76 20.57
N CYS A 386 -3.07 28.71 19.84
CA CYS A 386 -3.59 29.96 20.41
C CYS A 386 -5.11 30.13 20.28
N GLU A 387 -5.76 29.44 19.35
CA GLU A 387 -7.20 29.61 19.10
C GLU A 387 -8.03 29.26 20.34
N GLY A 388 -8.97 30.14 20.68
CA GLY A 388 -9.88 29.95 21.82
C GLY A 388 -9.27 30.24 23.19
N LEU A 389 -7.98 30.52 23.29
CA LEU A 389 -7.33 30.87 24.56
C LEU A 389 -7.55 32.35 24.90
N THR A 390 -7.50 32.71 26.19
CA THR A 390 -7.49 34.12 26.62
C THR A 390 -6.07 34.71 26.61
N TYR A 391 -5.07 33.83 26.73
CA TYR A 391 -3.64 34.12 26.71
C TYR A 391 -2.90 33.01 25.96
N CYS A 392 -2.06 33.36 24.99
CA CYS A 392 -1.18 32.45 24.28
C CYS A 392 0.27 32.86 24.51
N SER A 393 1.11 31.93 24.96
CA SER A 393 2.55 32.12 25.12
C SER A 393 3.32 30.99 24.44
N ILE A 394 4.30 31.36 23.63
CA ILE A 394 5.21 30.46 22.92
C ILE A 394 6.65 30.90 23.28
N PRO A 395 7.34 30.17 24.18
CA PRO A 395 8.67 30.55 24.66
C PRO A 395 9.73 30.64 23.56
N LYS A 396 9.66 29.73 22.58
CA LYS A 396 10.53 29.70 21.40
C LYS A 396 9.72 29.31 20.17
N LEU A 397 9.74 30.16 19.15
CA LEU A 397 9.05 29.90 17.89
C LEU A 397 9.69 28.74 17.12
N THR A 398 10.99 28.51 17.27
CA THR A 398 11.72 27.36 16.68
C THR A 398 11.24 26.00 17.18
N ASP A 399 10.76 25.92 18.43
CA ASP A 399 10.25 24.65 18.99
C ASP A 399 8.88 24.30 18.38
N VAL A 400 8.15 25.31 17.93
CA VAL A 400 6.85 25.18 17.27
C VAL A 400 7.01 25.00 15.75
N PHE A 401 8.13 25.48 15.19
CA PHE A 401 8.51 25.37 13.79
C PHE A 401 9.92 24.77 13.64
N PRO A 402 10.09 23.46 13.94
CA PRO A 402 11.41 22.81 13.95
C PRO A 402 12.01 22.66 12.55
N GLU A 403 11.17 22.62 11.52
CA GLU A 403 11.56 22.61 10.11
C GLU A 403 11.04 23.89 9.46
N THR A 404 11.95 24.65 8.84
CA THR A 404 11.62 25.92 8.19
C THR A 404 12.17 25.90 6.76
N PRO A 405 11.36 26.25 5.75
CA PRO A 405 11.81 26.33 4.36
C PRO A 405 12.72 27.53 4.10
N CYS A 406 13.00 28.34 5.12
CA CYS A 406 13.86 29.50 5.04
C CYS A 406 15.33 29.10 5.20
N PRO A 407 16.21 29.50 4.26
CA PRO A 407 17.64 29.20 4.31
C PRO A 407 18.38 29.97 5.42
N VAL A 408 17.76 31.01 5.98
CA VAL A 408 18.32 31.83 7.07
C VAL A 408 17.54 31.53 8.35
N LEU A 409 18.21 30.99 9.37
CA LEU A 409 17.59 30.60 10.64
C LEU A 409 17.55 31.75 11.67
N ASP A 410 18.49 32.70 11.57
CA ASP A 410 18.71 33.72 12.61
C ASP A 410 17.85 34.99 12.46
N GLU A 411 17.09 35.13 11.36
CA GLU A 411 16.29 36.33 11.05
C GLU A 411 14.80 35.98 10.79
N LEU A 412 14.33 34.87 11.36
CA LEU A 412 12.94 34.46 11.23
C LEU A 412 12.03 35.30 12.13
N TYR A 413 10.82 35.57 11.65
CA TYR A 413 9.79 36.24 12.42
C TYR A 413 8.42 35.63 12.15
N LEU A 414 7.54 35.73 13.14
CA LEU A 414 6.13 35.42 13.01
C LEU A 414 5.37 36.70 12.65
N HIS A 415 4.85 36.75 11.45
CA HIS A 415 3.86 37.74 11.03
C HIS A 415 2.47 37.21 11.34
N TYR A 416 1.67 37.92 12.13
CA TYR A 416 0.37 37.42 12.60
C TYR A 416 -0.71 38.50 12.64
N ARG A 417 -1.97 38.05 12.58
CA ARG A 417 -3.18 38.85 12.83
C ARG A 417 -4.12 38.05 13.70
N PHE A 418 -4.28 38.47 14.95
CA PHE A 418 -5.23 37.89 15.88
C PHE A 418 -6.32 38.91 16.20
N THR A 419 -7.53 38.42 16.42
CA THR A 419 -8.65 39.21 16.94
C THR A 419 -9.16 38.62 18.24
N CYS A 420 -9.78 39.44 19.07
CA CYS A 420 -10.38 38.99 20.33
C CYS A 420 -11.90 39.01 20.18
N SER A 421 -12.56 37.87 20.35
CA SER A 421 -14.03 37.82 20.41
C SER A 421 -14.51 38.09 21.84
N GLN A 422 -15.52 38.95 21.99
CA GLN A 422 -16.17 39.19 23.29
C GLN A 422 -16.99 37.95 23.69
N GLY A 423 -16.80 37.46 24.92
CA GLY A 423 -17.58 36.35 25.45
C GLY A 423 -19.04 36.76 25.64
N MET A 424 -19.97 36.09 24.96
CA MET A 424 -21.40 36.17 25.27
C MET A 424 -21.65 35.53 26.65
N GLU A 425 -22.04 36.33 27.64
CA GLU A 425 -22.62 35.81 28.88
C GLU A 425 -23.88 35.00 28.56
N MET A 426 -23.93 33.75 29.03
CA MET A 426 -25.17 32.96 29.04
C MET A 426 -26.17 33.60 30.01
N ILE A 427 -27.12 34.37 29.48
CA ILE A 427 -28.35 34.69 30.21
C ILE A 427 -29.15 33.38 30.33
N ARG A 428 -29.11 32.75 31.51
CA ARG A 428 -30.07 31.73 31.92
C ARG A 428 -31.43 32.41 32.15
N SER A 429 -32.36 32.30 31.21
CA SER A 429 -33.78 32.53 31.51
C SER A 429 -34.43 31.23 31.95
N TRP A 430 -34.76 31.15 33.24
CA TRP A 430 -35.72 30.20 33.76
C TRP A 430 -37.12 30.70 33.43
N SER A 431 -37.94 29.85 32.81
CA SER A 431 -39.40 29.92 32.85
C SER A 431 -39.97 28.55 32.52
#